data_AF-A0A946MPU3-F1
#
_entry.id   AF-A0A946MPU3-F1
#
_cell.length_a   1.000
_cell.length_b   1.000
_cell.length_c   1.000
_cell.angle_alpha   90.00
_cell.angle_beta   90.00
_cell.angle_gamma   90.00
#
_symmetry.space_group_name_H-M   'P 1'
#
loop_
_entity.id
_entity.type
_entity.pdbx_description
1 polymer ?
#
loop_
_entity_poly.entity_id
_entity_poly.type
_entity_poly.pdbx_seq_one_letter_code
_entity_poly.pdbx_strand_id
1 'polypeptide(L)' 'AIGVHPDYMGQGVGLKLAGKICEVYKEKGIKHIYTSVLWDSTDVLSFFKKLGFERSDFINLKKKL' A
#
# COMPACT_ATOMS: atom_id res chain seq x y z
N ALA A 1 -6.36 1.07 5.98
CA ALA A 1 -5.70 -0.24 6.15
C ALA A 1 -6.36 -1.25 5.23
N ILE A 2 -5.60 -2.18 4.65
CA ILE A 2 -6.13 -3.30 3.84
C ILE A 2 -5.74 -4.58 4.58
N GLY A 3 -6.75 -5.39 4.91
CA GLY A 3 -6.57 -6.70 5.51
C GLY A 3 -7.25 -7.75 4.66
N VAL A 4 -6.58 -8.88 4.47
CA VAL A 4 -7.17 -10.08 3.85
C VAL A 4 -7.10 -11.17 4.91
N HIS A 5 -8.20 -11.87 5.11
CA HIS A 5 -8.23 -13.01 6.03
C HIS A 5 -7.19 -14.06 5.57
N PRO A 6 -6.42 -14.69 6.49
CA PRO A 6 -5.32 -15.61 6.15
C PRO A 6 -5.68 -16.66 5.10
N ASP A 7 -6.86 -17.29 5.23
CA ASP A 7 -7.35 -18.32 4.30
C ASP A 7 -7.53 -17.84 2.84
N TYR A 8 -7.56 -16.51 2.63
CA TYR A 8 -7.74 -15.87 1.32
C TYR A 8 -6.49 -15.11 0.86
N MET A 9 -5.38 -15.19 1.60
CA MET A 9 -4.10 -14.62 1.18
C MET A 9 -3.53 -15.35 -0.05
N GLY A 10 -2.70 -14.65 -0.83
CA GLY A 10 -2.11 -15.20 -2.06
C GLY A 10 -3.06 -15.28 -3.26
N GLN A 11 -4.37 -15.11 -3.07
CA GLN A 11 -5.37 -15.21 -4.14
C GLN A 11 -5.63 -13.89 -4.89
N GLY A 12 -4.86 -12.85 -4.61
CA GLY A 12 -4.99 -11.54 -5.26
C GLY A 12 -6.16 -10.67 -4.78
N VAL A 13 -6.91 -11.09 -3.73
CA VAL A 13 -8.04 -10.32 -3.16
C VAL A 13 -7.61 -8.92 -2.75
N GLY A 14 -6.51 -8.81 -2.01
CA GLY A 14 -5.99 -7.51 -1.56
C GLY A 14 -5.60 -6.59 -2.73
N LEU A 15 -5.04 -7.15 -3.80
CA LEU A 15 -4.65 -6.37 -4.99
C LEU A 15 -5.88 -5.84 -5.72
N LYS A 16 -6.92 -6.66 -5.88
CA LYS A 16 -8.19 -6.23 -6.49
C LYS A 16 -8.85 -5.12 -5.69
N LEU A 17 -8.91 -5.26 -4.36
CA LEU A 17 -9.48 -4.26 -3.47
C LEU A 17 -8.70 -2.94 -3.54
N ALA A 18 -7.38 -3.01 -3.39
CA ALA A 18 -6.52 -1.82 -3.41
C ALA A 18 -6.56 -1.10 -4.76
N GLY A 19 -6.52 -1.86 -5.87
CA GLY A 19 -6.62 -1.33 -7.22
C GLY A 19 -7.94 -0.57 -7.42
N LYS A 20 -9.07 -1.15 -6.99
CA LYS A 20 -10.36 -0.47 -7.10
C LYS A 20 -10.42 0.82 -6.28
N ILE A 21 -9.80 0.85 -5.09
CA ILE A 21 -9.68 2.06 -4.27
C ILE A 21 -8.86 3.13 -5.00
N CYS A 22 -7.74 2.76 -5.62
CA CYS A 22 -6.90 3.69 -6.39
C CYS A 22 -7.66 4.28 -7.58
N GLU A 23 -8.42 3.46 -8.32
CA GLU A 23 -9.27 3.96 -9.42
C GLU A 23 -10.34 4.94 -8.93
N VAL A 24 -11.02 4.65 -7.80
CA VAL A 24 -12.00 5.58 -7.22
C VAL A 24 -11.35 6.91 -6.84
N TYR A 25 -10.14 6.91 -6.30
CA TYR A 25 -9.43 8.16 -5.98
C TYR A 25 -9.00 8.91 -7.23
N LYS A 26 -8.55 8.20 -8.27
CA LYS A 26 -8.21 8.78 -9.56
C LYS A 26 -9.42 9.46 -10.21
N GLU A 27 -10.59 8.80 -10.20
CA GLU A 27 -11.86 9.36 -10.69
C GLU A 27 -12.27 10.64 -9.94
N LYS A 28 -11.88 10.77 -8.67
CA LYS A 28 -12.08 11.97 -7.84
C LYS A 28 -11.02 13.07 -8.03
N GLY A 29 -10.09 12.89 -8.97
CA GLY A 29 -9.02 13.86 -9.24
C GLY A 29 -7.88 13.87 -8.21
N ILE A 30 -7.79 12.84 -7.37
CA ILE A 30 -6.67 12.70 -6.42
C ILE A 30 -5.41 12.31 -7.20
N LYS A 31 -4.32 13.05 -6.97
CA LYS A 31 -3.06 12.88 -7.70
C LYS A 31 -2.05 11.99 -7.01
N HIS A 32 -2.09 11.91 -5.68
CA HIS A 32 -1.09 11.21 -4.88
C HIS A 32 -1.74 10.46 -3.72
N ILE A 33 -1.30 9.23 -3.50
CA ILE A 33 -1.67 8.40 -2.34
C ILE A 33 -0.39 8.06 -1.60
N TYR A 34 -0.35 8.34 -0.30
CA TYR A 34 0.78 8.02 0.56
C TYR A 34 0.37 6.95 1.58
N THR A 35 1.27 6.01 1.83
CA THR A 35 1.14 5.00 2.89
C THR A 35 2.49 4.79 3.55
N SER A 36 2.48 4.25 4.76
CA SER A 36 3.68 3.84 5.49
C SER A 36 3.59 2.37 5.83
N VAL A 37 4.72 1.68 5.71
CA VAL A 37 4.86 0.25 6.01
C VAL A 37 6.15 0.04 6.81
N LEU A 38 6.26 -1.09 7.49
CA LEU A 38 7.53 -1.50 8.10
C LEU A 38 8.59 -1.67 7.01
N TRP A 39 9.80 -1.13 7.25
CA TRP A 39 10.87 -1.08 6.25
C TRP A 39 11.42 -2.46 5.87
N ASP A 40 11.27 -3.44 6.75
CA ASP A 40 11.72 -4.82 6.63
C ASP A 40 10.58 -5.79 6.27
N SER A 41 9.35 -5.30 6.06
CA SER A 41 8.23 -6.14 5.66
C SER A 41 8.22 -6.36 4.14
N THR A 42 9.03 -7.32 3.67
CA THR A 42 9.23 -7.61 2.24
C THR A 42 7.92 -7.90 1.50
N ASP A 43 7.01 -8.68 2.09
CA ASP A 43 5.74 -9.04 1.45
C ASP A 43 4.82 -7.84 1.27
N VAL A 44 4.75 -6.97 2.27
CA VAL A 44 3.94 -5.75 2.22
C VAL A 44 4.55 -4.74 1.23
N LEU A 45 5.88 -4.61 1.20
CA LEU A 45 6.57 -3.79 0.20
C LEU A 45 6.30 -4.31 -1.23
N SER A 46 6.39 -5.62 -1.45
CA SER A 46 6.09 -6.26 -2.74
C SER A 46 4.64 -6.04 -3.17
N PHE A 47 3.70 -6.13 -2.22
CA PHE A 47 2.29 -5.84 -2.45
C PHE A 47 2.07 -4.41 -2.96
N PHE A 48 2.64 -3.40 -2.29
CA PHE A 48 2.48 -2.01 -2.71
C PHE A 48 3.21 -1.70 -4.02
N LYS A 49 4.38 -2.31 -4.28
CA LYS A 49 5.06 -2.21 -5.58
C LYS A 49 4.19 -2.73 -6.74
N LYS A 50 3.46 -3.83 -6.55
CA LYS A 50 2.51 -4.36 -7.57
C LYS A 50 1.36 -3.39 -7.87
N LEU A 51 1.06 -2.46 -6.98
CA LEU A 51 0.05 -1.41 -7.15
C LEU A 51 0.63 -0.11 -7.72
N GLY A 52 1.92 -0.08 -8.06
CA GLY A 52 2.59 1.11 -8.61
C GLY A 52 3.04 2.11 -7.55
N PHE A 53 3.07 1.74 -6.26
CA PHE A 53 3.67 2.60 -5.24
C PHE A 53 5.19 2.54 -5.33
N GLU A 54 5.80 3.72 -5.20
CA GLU A 54 7.24 3.91 -5.13
C GLU A 54 7.64 4.59 -3.82
N ARG A 55 8.95 4.70 -3.58
CA ARG A 55 9.46 5.46 -2.43
C ARG A 55 9.09 6.94 -2.61
N SER A 56 8.55 7.56 -1.57
CA SER A 56 8.31 9.00 -1.55
C SER A 56 9.58 9.79 -1.25
N ASP A 57 9.53 11.10 -1.47
CA ASP A 57 10.63 12.03 -1.14
C ASP A 57 10.88 12.17 0.37
N PHE A 58 9.99 11.62 1.21
CA PHE A 58 10.04 11.72 2.66
C PHE A 58 10.39 10.37 3.32
N ILE A 59 11.10 10.42 4.44
CA ILE A 59 11.34 9.24 5.31
C ILE A 59 10.71 9.44 6.68
N ASN A 60 10.31 8.36 7.33
CA ASN A 60 9.83 8.39 8.70
C ASN A 60 10.99 8.62 9.67
N LEU A 61 10.93 9.68 10.47
CA LEU A 61 11.91 10.00 11.50
C LEU A 61 11.42 9.54 12.88
N LYS A 62 12.32 9.01 13.71
CA LYS A 62 12.04 8.60 15.08
C LYS A 62 13.11 9.14 16.01
N LYS A 63 12.72 9.83 17.08
CA LYS A 63 13.59 10.16 18.21
C LYS A 63 13.17 9.31 19.40
N LYS A 64 14.09 8.49 19.90
CA LYS A 64 13.95 7.88 21.22
C LYS A 64 14.49 8.90 22.23
N LEU A 65 13.73 9.17 23.29
CA LEU A 65 14.19 10.00 24.40
C LEU A 65 15.16 9.22 25.28
#